data_AF-A0A1Q8QZE6-F1
#
_entry.id   AF-A0A1Q8QZE6-F1
#
_cell.length_a   1.000
_cell.length_b   1.000
_cell.length_c   1.000
_cell.angle_alpha   90.00
_cell.angle_beta   90.00
_cell.angle_gamma   90.00
#
_symmetry.space_group_name_H-M   'P 1'
#
loop_
_entity.id
_entity.type
_entity.pdbx_description
1 polymer ?
#
loop_
_entity_poly.entity_id
_entity_poly.type
_entity_poly.pdbx_seq_one_letter_code
_entity_poly.pdbx_strand_id
1 'polypeptide(L)' 'MLQDIQSGRRTEIETLNGAVVKLAHESGVPVPVNEVVVAMVKAKESFSFNHRH' A
#
# COMPACT_ATOMS: atom_id res chain seq x y z
N MET A 1 5.11 -4.55 6.61
CA MET A 1 3.68 -4.44 6.21
C MET A 1 2.73 -5.24 7.11
N LEU A 2 2.67 -6.59 7.07
CA LEU A 2 1.69 -7.36 7.88
C LEU A 2 1.77 -7.03 9.38
N GLN A 3 2.99 -7.03 9.93
CA GLN A 3 3.22 -6.70 11.34
C GLN A 3 2.82 -5.27 11.70
N ASP A 4 3.02 -4.32 10.79
CA ASP A 4 2.61 -2.92 11.01
C ASP A 4 1.10 -2.81 11.04
N ILE A 5 0.41 -3.48 10.12
CA ILE A 5 -1.05 -3.56 10.11
C ILE A 5 -1.58 -4.22 11.39
N GLN A 6 -1.00 -5.35 11.81
CA GLN A 6 -1.37 -6.01 13.07
C GLN A 6 -1.10 -5.13 14.30
N SER A 7 -0.05 -4.32 14.25
CA SER A 7 0.29 -3.37 15.30
C SER A 7 -0.47 -2.03 15.18
N GLY A 8 -1.25 -1.83 14.11
CA GLY A 8 -1.87 -0.56 13.73
C GLY A 8 -0.90 0.61 13.53
N ARG A 9 0.29 0.32 13.02
CA ARG A 9 1.27 1.32 12.56
C ARG A 9 1.11 1.54 11.06
N ARG A 10 1.61 2.67 10.58
CA ARG A 10 1.72 2.95 9.14
C ARG A 10 2.73 1.98 8.52
N THR A 11 2.40 1.43 7.35
CA THR A 11 3.27 0.55 6.57
C THR A 11 4.11 1.36 5.57
N GLU A 12 5.08 0.70 4.97
CA GLU A 12 5.92 1.22 3.89
C GLU A 12 5.31 0.95 2.48
N ILE A 13 3.98 0.73 2.38
CA ILE A 13 3.33 0.38 1.11
C ILE A 13 3.54 1.41 0.00
N GLU A 14 3.56 2.69 0.35
CA GLU A 14 3.76 3.78 -0.60
C GLU A 14 5.21 3.87 -1.10
N THR A 15 6.19 3.64 -0.22
CA THR A 15 7.60 3.78 -0.55
C THR A 15 8.15 2.58 -1.31
N LEU A 16 7.66 1.37 -1.04
CA LEU A 16 8.10 0.16 -1.73
C LEU A 16 7.25 -0.12 -2.97
N ASN A 17 6.00 -0.57 -2.78
CA ASN A 17 5.16 -0.99 -3.90
C ASN A 17 4.63 0.22 -4.69
N GLY A 18 4.37 1.35 -4.00
CA GLY A 18 4.01 2.60 -4.67
C GLY A 18 5.13 3.15 -5.56
N ALA A 19 6.40 3.00 -5.17
CA ALA A 19 7.53 3.34 -6.04
C ALA A 19 7.60 2.45 -7.28
N VAL A 20 7.33 1.14 -7.15
CA VAL A 20 7.26 0.23 -8.31
C VAL A 20 6.13 0.65 -9.26
N VAL A 21 4.95 0.97 -8.74
CA VAL A 21 3.82 1.47 -9.57
C VAL A 21 4.20 2.76 -10.30
N LYS A 22 4.82 3.71 -9.60
CA LYS A 22 5.28 4.98 -10.20
C LYS A 22 6.28 4.74 -11.34
N LEU A 23 7.32 3.94 -11.09
CA LEU A 23 8.34 3.63 -12.10
C LEU A 23 7.75 2.86 -13.30
N ALA A 24 6.80 1.98 -13.04
CA ALA A 24 6.11 1.22 -14.08
C ALA A 24 5.27 2.14 -14.98
N HIS A 25 4.55 3.11 -14.40
CA HIS A 25 3.83 4.14 -15.15
C HIS A 25 4.77 5.01 -16.00
N GLU A 26 5.88 5.46 -15.42
CA GLU A 26 6.92 6.22 -16.15
C GLU A 26 7.54 5.43 -17.31
N SER A 27 7.61 4.10 -17.17
CA SER A 27 8.19 3.19 -18.16
C SER A 27 7.16 2.58 -19.13
N GLY A 28 5.87 2.89 -18.98
CA GLY A 28 4.79 2.30 -19.78
C GLY A 28 4.59 0.79 -19.56
N VAL A 29 5.03 0.25 -18.41
CA VAL A 29 4.90 -1.17 -18.06
C VAL A 29 3.66 -1.35 -17.18
N PRO A 30 2.70 -2.22 -17.54
CA PRO A 30 1.54 -2.49 -16.69
C PRO A 30 1.94 -3.34 -15.48
N VAL A 31 1.53 -2.92 -14.29
CA VAL A 31 1.75 -3.65 -13.03
C VAL A 31 0.46 -3.83 -12.23
N PRO A 32 -0.60 -4.40 -12.83
CA PRO A 32 -1.96 -4.38 -12.28
C PRO A 32 -2.08 -5.00 -10.88
N VAL A 33 -1.30 -6.06 -10.61
CA VAL A 33 -1.28 -6.69 -9.28
C VAL A 33 -0.74 -5.74 -8.22
N ASN A 34 0.31 -4.99 -8.54
CA ASN A 34 0.93 -4.07 -7.59
C ASN A 34 0.03 -2.87 -7.30
N GLU A 35 -0.69 -2.37 -8.31
CA GLU A 35 -1.71 -1.33 -8.15
C GLU A 35 -2.82 -1.77 -7.18
N VAL A 36 -3.35 -2.98 -7.38
CA VAL A 36 -4.41 -3.53 -6.52
C VAL A 36 -3.89 -3.78 -5.10
N VAL A 37 -2.68 -4.33 -4.93
CA VAL A 37 -2.08 -4.56 -3.62
C VAL A 37 -1.88 -3.24 -2.86
N VAL A 38 -1.36 -2.20 -3.52
CA VAL A 38 -1.20 -0.87 -2.92
C VAL A 38 -2.55 -0.32 -2.46
N ALA A 39 -3.59 -0.41 -3.31
CA ALA A 39 -4.93 0.06 -2.96
C ALA A 39 -5.53 -0.68 -1.76
N MET A 40 -5.43 -2.02 -1.75
CA MET A 40 -5.98 -2.85 -0.67
C MET A 40 -5.29 -2.59 0.68
N VAL A 41 -3.96 -2.48 0.69
CA VAL A 41 -3.21 -2.24 1.92
C VAL A 41 -3.51 -0.85 2.46
N LYS A 42 -3.55 0.19 1.61
CA LYS A 42 -3.98 1.54 2.01
C LYS A 42 -5.36 1.55 2.63
N ALA A 43 -6.33 0.87 2.01
CA ALA A 43 -7.68 0.76 2.56
C ALA A 43 -7.65 0.12 3.95
N LYS A 44 -6.95 -1.02 4.10
CA LYS A 44 -6.82 -1.72 5.39
C LYS A 44 -6.15 -0.86 6.47
N GLU A 45 -5.14 -0.07 6.12
CA GLU A 45 -4.53 0.90 7.02
C GLU A 45 -5.55 1.94 7.49
N SER A 46 -6.29 2.57 6.57
CA SER A 46 -7.32 3.56 6.90
C SER A 46 -8.40 2.99 7.83
N PHE A 47 -8.87 1.77 7.59
CA PHE A 47 -9.83 1.12 8.50
C PHE A 47 -9.23 0.84 9.88
N SER A 48 -7.97 0.43 9.95
CA SER A 48 -7.30 0.10 11.21
C SER A 48 -7.03 1.35 12.07
N PHE A 49 -6.82 2.52 11.45
CA PHE A 49 -6.68 3.79 12.16
C PHE A 49 -8.02 4.33 12.66
N ASN A 50 -9.10 4.18 11.89
CA ASN A 50 -10.43 4.71 12.25
C ASN A 50 -11.10 3.98 13.43
N HIS A 51 -10.71 2.73 13.74
CA HIS A 51 -11.27 1.95 14.85
C HIS A 51 -10.51 2.14 16.18
N ARG A 52 -9.53 3.05 16.25
CA ARG A 52 -8.77 3.36 17.48
C ARG A 52 -9.27 4.60 18.23
N HIS A 53 -10.43 5.12 17.86
CA HIS A 53 -11.19 6.14 18.59
C HIS A 53 -12.50 5.54 19.11
#